data_AF-A0A7V4NJ29-F1
#
_entry.id   AF-A0A7V4NJ29-F1
#
_cell.length_a   1.000
_cell.length_b   1.000
_cell.length_c   1.000
_cell.angle_alpha   90.00
_cell.angle_beta   90.00
_cell.angle_gamma   90.00
#
_symmetry.space_group_name_H-M   'P 1'
#
loop_
_entity.id
_entity.type
_entity.pdbx_description
1 polymer ?
#
loop_
_entity_poly.entity_id
_entity_poly.type
_entity_poly.pdbx_seq_one_letter_code
_entity_poly.pdbx_strand_id
1 'polypeptide(L)'
;MSRWARLALTLLLGAWGVAIARDPGGSITHGLNLAIHETGHLVFLPFGEFLHFAGGTLFQLLVPLAFLAYFLRRGDRHAASLMLWWVGVNLWDVAPYIDDARNLELPLVGGGEHDWNYLLDELGVLHLDHVIARRVHAAGTLVALVATGWGVRAAWARGAEAPAVS
;
A
#
# COMPACT_ATOMS: atom_id res chain seq x y z
N MET A 1 7.23 4.96 23.01
CA MET A 1 5.77 5.19 23.07
C MET A 1 5.16 4.31 24.15
N SER A 2 4.23 4.82 24.94
CA SER A 2 3.47 4.00 25.89
C SER A 2 2.61 2.97 25.16
N ARG A 3 2.24 1.87 25.82
CA ARG A 3 1.33 0.85 25.26
C ARG A 3 0.00 1.46 24.79
N TRP A 4 -0.51 2.44 25.53
CA TRP A 4 -1.74 3.15 25.21
C TRP A 4 -1.60 4.01 23.96
N ALA A 5 -0.48 4.73 23.81
CA ALA A 5 -0.23 5.49 22.60
C ALA A 5 -0.11 4.58 21.36
N ARG A 6 0.53 3.41 21.50
CA ARG A 6 0.64 2.43 20.41
C ARG A 6 -0.70 1.85 20.01
N LEU A 7 -1.52 1.49 21.00
CA LEU A 7 -2.87 1.01 20.78
C LEU A 7 -3.73 2.09 20.10
N ALA A 8 -3.75 3.30 20.66
CA ALA A 8 -4.51 4.41 20.11
C ALA A 8 -4.13 4.64 18.64
N LEU A 9 -2.82 4.69 18.33
CA LEU A 9 -2.34 4.82 16.96
C LEU A 9 -2.85 3.68 16.05
N THR A 10 -2.74 2.43 16.48
CA THR A 10 -3.20 1.29 15.66
C THR A 10 -4.71 1.32 15.42
N LEU A 11 -5.51 1.69 16.42
CA LEU A 11 -6.97 1.78 16.25
C LEU A 11 -7.37 2.98 15.39
N LEU A 12 -6.70 4.12 15.54
CA LEU A 12 -6.92 5.29 14.69
C LEU A 12 -6.60 4.96 13.22
N LEU A 13 -5.48 4.28 12.95
CA LEU A 13 -5.14 3.82 11.60
C LEU A 13 -6.13 2.76 11.09
N GLY A 14 -6.59 1.85 11.94
CA GLY A 14 -7.63 0.89 11.58
C GLY A 14 -8.94 1.58 11.17
N ALA A 15 -9.41 2.55 11.96
CA ALA A 15 -10.61 3.33 11.66
C ALA A 15 -10.45 4.20 10.42
N TRP A 16 -9.30 4.85 10.25
CA TRP A 16 -8.98 5.62 9.06
C TRP A 16 -8.89 4.73 7.82
N GLY A 17 -8.34 3.52 7.93
CA GLY A 17 -8.31 2.52 6.87
C GLY A 17 -9.72 2.15 6.38
N VAL A 18 -10.72 2.11 7.26
CA VAL A 18 -12.12 1.91 6.85
C VAL A 18 -12.64 3.06 6.01
N ALA A 19 -12.24 4.31 6.30
CA ALA A 19 -12.61 5.46 5.49
C ALA A 19 -11.92 5.42 4.11
N ILE A 20 -10.61 5.12 4.08
CA ILE A 20 -9.83 4.97 2.85
C ILE A 20 -10.41 3.85 1.96
N ALA A 21 -10.76 2.70 2.53
CA ALA A 21 -11.32 1.60 1.76
C ALA A 21 -12.67 1.93 1.09
N ARG A 22 -13.37 3.00 1.52
CA ARG A 22 -14.63 3.45 0.91
C ARG A 22 -14.40 4.53 -0.15
N ASP A 23 -13.39 5.36 0.05
CA ASP A 23 -13.01 6.45 -0.85
C ASP A 23 -11.48 6.63 -0.83
N PRO A 24 -10.74 5.82 -1.61
CA PRO A 24 -9.28 5.90 -1.61
C PRO A 24 -8.76 7.25 -2.11
N GLY A 25 -9.36 7.78 -3.18
CA GLY A 25 -8.90 8.98 -3.89
C GLY A 25 -9.04 10.28 -3.08
N GLY A 26 -9.97 10.35 -2.12
CA GLY A 26 -10.13 11.51 -1.24
C GLY A 26 -9.13 11.61 -0.08
N SER A 27 -8.27 10.60 0.10
CA SER A 27 -7.39 10.50 1.26
C SER A 27 -6.08 11.28 1.09
N ILE A 28 -5.56 11.86 2.17
CA ILE A 28 -4.18 12.41 2.17
C ILE A 28 -3.12 11.34 1.87
N THR A 29 -3.41 10.06 2.12
CA THR A 29 -2.50 8.95 1.76
C THR A 29 -2.40 8.75 0.26
N HIS A 30 -3.46 9.08 -0.49
CA HIS A 30 -3.47 8.97 -1.94
C HIS A 30 -2.41 9.88 -2.55
N GLY A 31 -2.36 11.15 -2.14
CA GLY A 31 -1.33 12.09 -2.63
C GLY A 31 0.11 11.65 -2.33
N LEU A 32 0.35 11.02 -1.17
CA LEU A 32 1.66 10.46 -0.84
C LEU A 32 1.99 9.23 -1.70
N ASN A 33 1.05 8.30 -1.84
CA ASN A 33 1.21 7.10 -2.65
C ASN A 33 1.45 7.47 -4.12
N LEU A 34 0.69 8.44 -4.62
CA LEU A 34 0.80 8.98 -5.97
C LEU A 34 2.17 9.61 -6.24
N ALA A 35 2.70 10.42 -5.32
CA ALA A 35 4.05 10.97 -5.47
C ALA A 35 5.12 9.86 -5.53
N ILE A 36 4.95 8.79 -4.75
CA ILE A 36 5.83 7.62 -4.82
C ILE A 36 5.62 6.87 -6.14
N HIS A 37 4.38 6.68 -6.58
CA HIS A 37 4.02 6.05 -7.85
C HIS A 37 4.69 6.74 -9.04
N GLU A 38 4.57 8.06 -9.16
CA GLU A 38 5.23 8.82 -10.23
C GLU A 38 6.76 8.68 -10.20
N THR A 39 7.34 8.62 -9.00
CA THR A 39 8.77 8.35 -8.83
C THR A 39 9.14 6.95 -9.32
N GLY A 40 8.24 5.98 -9.14
CA GLY A 40 8.40 4.61 -9.62
C GLY A 40 8.60 4.53 -11.12
N HIS A 41 7.82 5.26 -11.92
CA HIS A 41 8.01 5.32 -13.37
C HIS A 41 9.44 5.74 -13.75
N LEU A 42 10.01 6.74 -13.07
CA LEU A 42 11.37 7.20 -13.30
C LEU A 42 12.42 6.17 -12.87
N VAL A 43 12.23 5.53 -11.72
CA VAL A 43 13.13 4.51 -11.19
C VAL A 43 13.17 3.30 -12.13
N PHE A 44 12.03 2.91 -12.70
CA PHE A 44 11.91 1.73 -13.54
C PHE A 44 12.09 1.98 -15.04
N LEU A 45 12.20 3.25 -15.47
CA LEU A 45 12.45 3.63 -16.86
C LEU A 45 13.59 2.85 -17.55
N PRO A 46 14.76 2.58 -16.91
CA PRO A 46 15.86 1.87 -17.55
C PRO A 46 15.59 0.39 -17.85
N PHE A 47 14.52 -0.19 -17.32
CA PHE A 47 14.24 -1.63 -17.40
C PHE A 47 13.23 -2.00 -18.50
N GLY A 48 12.90 -1.06 -19.39
CA GLY A 48 11.99 -1.25 -20.51
C GLY A 48 10.56 -0.82 -20.21
N GLU A 49 9.75 -0.74 -21.27
CA GLU A 49 8.42 -0.13 -21.23
C GLU A 49 7.46 -0.81 -20.25
N PHE A 50 7.39 -2.15 -20.29
CA PHE A 50 6.54 -2.90 -19.35
C PHE A 50 6.87 -2.60 -17.89
N LEU A 51 8.15 -2.57 -17.54
CA LEU A 51 8.58 -2.26 -16.18
C LEU A 51 8.46 -0.77 -15.86
N HIS A 52 8.56 0.12 -16.84
CA HIS A 52 8.26 1.54 -16.65
C HIS A 52 6.82 1.74 -16.20
N PHE A 53 5.83 1.18 -16.91
CA PHE A 53 4.41 1.26 -16.54
C PHE A 53 4.09 0.51 -15.24
N ALA A 54 4.64 -0.69 -15.04
CA ALA A 54 4.50 -1.40 -13.77
C ALA A 54 5.19 -0.66 -12.61
N GLY A 55 6.20 0.16 -12.93
CA GLY A 55 7.12 0.79 -12.02
C GLY A 55 6.45 1.66 -10.97
N GLY A 56 5.38 2.37 -11.34
CA GLY A 56 4.63 3.18 -10.39
C GLY A 56 4.02 2.33 -9.28
N THR A 57 3.25 1.30 -9.66
CA THR A 57 2.65 0.37 -8.69
C THR A 57 3.70 -0.43 -7.92
N LEU A 58 4.78 -0.87 -8.59
CA LEU A 58 5.85 -1.60 -7.94
C LEU A 58 6.53 -0.74 -6.87
N PHE A 59 6.87 0.50 -7.18
CA PHE A 59 7.61 1.35 -6.25
C PHE A 59 6.75 1.77 -5.05
N GLN A 60 5.48 2.11 -5.26
CA GLN A 60 4.57 2.44 -4.15
C GLN A 60 4.35 1.26 -3.18
N LEU A 61 4.48 0.01 -3.64
CA LEU A 61 4.48 -1.18 -2.77
C LEU A 61 5.85 -1.47 -2.15
N LEU A 62 6.94 -1.31 -2.90
CA LEU A 62 8.30 -1.62 -2.44
C LEU A 62 8.74 -0.69 -1.31
N VAL A 63 8.36 0.59 -1.32
CA VAL A 63 8.73 1.55 -0.27
C VAL A 63 8.22 1.13 1.11
N PRO A 64 6.91 0.92 1.35
CA PRO A 64 6.42 0.45 2.64
C PRO A 64 6.94 -0.97 2.98
N LEU A 65 7.15 -1.85 1.99
CA LEU A 65 7.76 -3.16 2.23
C LEU A 65 9.22 -3.06 2.71
N ALA A 66 9.99 -2.12 2.19
CA ALA A 66 11.36 -1.86 2.65
C ALA A 66 11.36 -1.37 4.11
N PHE A 67 10.47 -0.46 4.47
CA PHE A 67 10.30 -0.02 5.86
C PHE A 67 9.80 -1.12 6.78
N LEU A 68 8.87 -1.96 6.31
CA LEU A 68 8.43 -3.16 7.03
C LEU A 68 9.62 -4.06 7.36
N ALA A 69 10.44 -4.38 6.37
CA ALA A 69 11.62 -5.22 6.53
C ALA A 69 12.66 -4.57 7.46
N TYR A 70 12.84 -3.25 7.39
CA TYR A 70 13.69 -2.49 8.29
C TYR A 70 13.23 -2.62 9.75
N PHE A 71 11.96 -2.35 10.05
CA PHE A 71 11.44 -2.42 11.42
C PHE A 71 11.41 -3.85 11.99
N LEU A 72 11.17 -4.85 11.13
CA LEU A 72 11.31 -6.26 11.50
C LEU A 72 12.75 -6.58 11.95
N ARG A 73 13.76 -6.15 11.19
CA ARG A 73 15.18 -6.34 11.56
C ARG A 73 15.56 -5.63 12.86
N ARG A 74 14.90 -4.51 13.18
CA ARG A 74 15.09 -3.75 14.42
C ARG A 74 14.29 -4.31 15.60
N GLY A 75 13.47 -5.35 15.40
CA GLY A 75 12.59 -5.91 16.43
C GLY A 75 11.41 -5.00 16.80
N ASP A 76 11.14 -3.94 16.05
CA ASP A 76 9.96 -3.09 16.28
C ASP A 76 8.75 -3.62 15.52
N ARG A 77 8.13 -4.64 16.11
CA ARG A 77 6.93 -5.29 15.58
C ARG A 77 5.72 -4.35 15.47
N HIS A 78 5.65 -3.31 16.31
CA HIS A 78 4.55 -2.34 16.23
C HIS A 78 4.74 -1.44 15.01
N ALA A 79 5.92 -0.84 14.84
CA ALA A 79 6.22 -0.04 13.65
C ALA A 79 6.11 -0.85 12.35
N ALA A 80 6.59 -2.09 12.34
CA ALA A 80 6.42 -3.02 11.22
C ALA A 80 4.94 -3.24 10.85
N SER A 81 4.06 -3.42 11.85
CA SER A 81 2.62 -3.57 11.57
C SER A 81 2.01 -2.34 10.89
N LEU A 82 2.50 -1.12 11.20
CA LEU A 82 2.04 0.11 10.55
C LEU A 82 2.46 0.16 9.07
N MET A 83 3.65 -0.33 8.76
CA MET A 83 4.12 -0.40 7.36
C MET A 83 3.35 -1.45 6.57
N LEU A 84 3.02 -2.59 7.19
CA LEU A 84 2.13 -3.58 6.57
C LEU A 84 0.72 -3.00 6.32
N TRP A 85 0.21 -2.19 7.25
CA TRP A 85 -1.06 -1.48 7.04
C TRP A 85 -0.97 -0.52 5.84
N TRP A 86 0.14 0.20 5.70
CA TRP A 86 0.37 1.08 4.55
C TRP A 86 0.43 0.30 3.21
N VAL A 87 0.95 -0.92 3.19
CA VAL A 87 0.84 -1.80 2.00
C VAL A 87 -0.64 -2.06 1.66
N GLY A 88 -1.48 -2.35 2.66
CA GLY A 88 -2.92 -2.54 2.46
C GLY A 88 -3.59 -1.29 1.87
N VAL A 89 -3.20 -0.10 2.34
CA VAL A 89 -3.68 1.18 1.80
C VAL A 89 -3.28 1.36 0.34
N ASN A 90 -2.05 1.04 -0.05
CA ASN A 90 -1.62 1.10 -1.47
C ASN A 90 -2.46 0.16 -2.35
N LEU A 91 -2.81 -1.04 -1.86
CA LEU A 91 -3.66 -1.96 -2.63
C LEU A 91 -5.08 -1.41 -2.82
N TRP A 92 -5.65 -0.72 -1.82
CA TRP A 92 -6.93 -0.02 -2.00
C TRP A 92 -6.81 1.16 -2.96
N ASP A 93 -5.71 1.89 -2.90
CA ASP A 93 -5.44 3.04 -3.77
C ASP A 93 -5.34 2.64 -5.26
N VAL A 94 -4.71 1.50 -5.53
CA VAL A 94 -4.53 0.96 -6.89
C VAL A 94 -5.80 0.36 -7.47
N ALA A 95 -6.66 -0.25 -6.66
CA ALA A 95 -7.79 -1.03 -7.15
C ALA A 95 -8.76 -0.26 -8.08
N PRO A 96 -9.14 1.01 -7.81
CA PRO A 96 -9.96 1.81 -8.73
C PRO A 96 -9.32 2.02 -10.10
N TYR A 97 -8.00 2.21 -10.17
CA TYR A 97 -7.28 2.38 -11.43
C TYR A 97 -7.22 1.09 -12.25
N ILE A 98 -7.18 -0.07 -11.59
CA ILE A 98 -7.37 -1.36 -12.26
C ILE A 98 -8.81 -1.46 -12.78
N ASP A 99 -9.80 -1.09 -11.97
CA ASP A 99 -11.23 -1.19 -12.32
C ASP A 99 -11.61 -0.28 -13.51
N ASP A 100 -10.92 0.85 -13.62
CA ASP A 100 -11.07 1.85 -14.68
C ASP A 100 -10.24 1.52 -15.95
N ALA A 101 -9.47 0.43 -15.96
CA ALA A 101 -8.48 0.16 -17.01
C ALA A 101 -9.07 0.09 -18.44
N ARG A 102 -10.37 -0.17 -18.62
CA ARG A 102 -11.04 -0.09 -19.94
C ARG A 102 -11.80 1.21 -20.17
N ASN A 103 -12.26 1.86 -19.11
CA ASN A 103 -13.13 3.04 -19.20
C ASN A 103 -12.30 4.33 -19.33
N LEU A 104 -11.12 4.36 -18.70
CA LEU A 104 -10.18 5.48 -18.74
C LEU A 104 -10.82 6.81 -18.28
N GLU A 105 -11.71 6.73 -17.29
CA GLU A 105 -12.47 7.87 -16.77
C GLU A 105 -11.74 8.58 -15.63
N LEU A 106 -10.86 7.88 -14.89
CA LEU A 106 -10.15 8.46 -13.76
C LEU A 106 -9.07 9.44 -14.24
N PRO A 107 -9.00 10.66 -13.67
CA PRO A 107 -8.00 11.64 -14.07
C PRO A 107 -6.60 11.19 -13.67
N LEU A 108 -5.66 11.28 -14.60
CA LEU A 108 -4.24 11.01 -14.36
C LEU A 108 -3.48 12.28 -14.02
N VAL A 109 -2.43 12.14 -13.22
CA VAL A 109 -1.46 13.21 -13.01
C VAL A 109 -0.67 13.41 -14.30
N GLY A 110 -0.63 14.64 -14.81
CA GLY A 110 0.10 14.97 -16.03
C GLY A 110 -0.57 14.55 -17.34
N GLY A 111 -1.75 13.91 -17.32
CA GLY A 111 -2.52 13.55 -18.52
C GLY A 111 -1.85 12.48 -19.41
N GLY A 112 -1.04 11.60 -18.80
CA GLY A 112 -0.33 10.51 -19.48
C GLY A 112 -1.21 9.31 -19.84
N GLU A 113 -0.57 8.17 -20.11
CA GLU A 113 -1.25 6.90 -20.41
C GLU A 113 -1.69 6.19 -19.11
N HIS A 114 -2.77 5.41 -19.17
CA HIS A 114 -3.25 4.65 -18.02
C HIS A 114 -2.44 3.36 -17.84
N ASP A 115 -1.56 3.31 -16.85
CA ASP A 115 -0.68 2.16 -16.56
C ASP A 115 -1.40 0.81 -16.65
N TRP A 116 -2.54 0.69 -15.98
CA TRP A 116 -3.28 -0.57 -15.89
C TRP A 116 -4.02 -0.94 -17.17
N ASN A 117 -4.32 0.03 -18.05
CA ASN A 117 -4.78 -0.28 -19.40
C ASN A 117 -3.66 -0.98 -20.18
N TYR A 118 -2.48 -0.35 -20.27
CA TYR A 118 -1.31 -0.91 -20.95
C TYR A 118 -0.93 -2.28 -20.37
N LEU A 119 -0.78 -2.38 -19.05
CA LEU A 119 -0.31 -3.60 -18.40
C LEU A 119 -1.26 -4.78 -18.61
N LEU A 120 -2.58 -4.57 -18.53
CA LEU A 120 -3.53 -5.64 -18.71
C LEU A 120 -3.72 -6.00 -20.20
N ASP A 121 -3.58 -5.03 -21.10
CA ASP A 121 -3.62 -5.27 -22.55
C ASP A 121 -2.42 -6.09 -23.03
N GLU A 122 -1.20 -5.71 -22.62
CA GLU A 122 0.03 -6.43 -22.93
C GLU A 122 0.01 -7.88 -22.40
N LEU A 123 -0.66 -8.10 -21.26
CA LEU A 123 -0.86 -9.43 -20.68
C LEU A 123 -2.05 -10.21 -21.30
N GLY A 124 -2.82 -9.60 -22.21
CA GLY A 124 -3.99 -10.21 -22.84
C GLY A 124 -5.18 -10.45 -21.90
N VAL A 125 -5.22 -9.76 -20.77
CA VAL A 125 -6.21 -9.95 -19.69
C VAL A 125 -7.00 -8.68 -19.37
N LEU A 126 -7.01 -7.68 -20.25
CA LEU A 126 -7.74 -6.42 -20.09
C LEU A 126 -9.23 -6.61 -19.73
N HIS A 127 -9.87 -7.65 -20.26
CA HIS A 127 -11.26 -8.02 -19.93
C HIS A 127 -11.48 -8.51 -18.49
N LEU A 128 -10.41 -8.78 -17.73
CA LEU A 128 -10.45 -9.21 -16.33
C LEU A 128 -10.22 -8.06 -15.34
N ASP A 129 -10.04 -6.82 -15.82
CA ASP A 129 -9.88 -5.59 -15.03
C ASP A 129 -10.73 -5.56 -13.74
N HIS A 130 -12.05 -5.69 -13.83
CA HIS A 130 -12.94 -5.65 -12.66
C HIS A 130 -12.72 -6.83 -11.70
N VAL A 131 -12.36 -8.01 -12.22
CA VAL A 131 -12.07 -9.19 -11.40
C VAL A 131 -10.76 -8.98 -10.64
N ILE A 132 -9.75 -8.45 -11.31
CA ILE A 132 -8.44 -8.16 -10.73
C ILE A 132 -8.58 -7.05 -9.69
N ALA A 133 -9.27 -5.96 -10.02
CA ALA A 133 -9.55 -4.85 -9.11
C ALA A 133 -10.20 -5.33 -7.81
N ARG A 134 -11.27 -6.14 -7.89
CA ARG A 134 -11.91 -6.72 -6.70
C ARG A 134 -10.97 -7.60 -5.87
N ARG A 135 -10.10 -8.38 -6.52
CA ARG A 135 -9.11 -9.22 -5.82
C ARG A 135 -8.05 -8.38 -5.13
N VAL A 136 -7.55 -7.34 -5.79
CA VAL A 136 -6.57 -6.40 -5.23
C VAL A 136 -7.18 -5.64 -4.05
N HIS A 137 -8.41 -5.14 -4.19
CA HIS A 137 -9.14 -4.51 -3.10
C HIS A 137 -9.33 -5.46 -1.90
N ALA A 138 -9.76 -6.71 -2.15
CA ALA A 138 -9.92 -7.73 -1.11
C ALA A 138 -8.59 -8.09 -0.42
N ALA A 139 -7.49 -8.15 -1.19
CA ALA A 139 -6.15 -8.33 -0.65
C ALA A 139 -5.74 -7.15 0.25
N GLY A 140 -6.01 -5.91 -0.18
CA GLY A 140 -5.83 -4.71 0.64
C GLY A 140 -6.57 -4.81 1.98
N THR A 141 -7.82 -5.26 1.94
CA THR A 141 -8.62 -5.49 3.16
C THR A 141 -8.01 -6.54 4.07
N LEU A 142 -7.61 -7.69 3.53
CA LEU A 142 -6.98 -8.74 4.31
C LEU A 142 -5.67 -8.25 4.95
N VAL A 143 -4.82 -7.58 4.18
CA VAL A 143 -3.54 -7.04 4.65
C VAL A 143 -3.77 -6.02 5.75
N ALA A 144 -4.71 -5.08 5.58
CA ALA A 144 -5.02 -4.08 6.59
C ALA A 144 -5.56 -4.72 7.89
N LEU A 145 -6.44 -5.71 7.80
CA LEU A 145 -6.96 -6.43 8.98
C LEU A 145 -5.85 -7.18 9.73
N VAL A 146 -4.99 -7.90 8.99
CA VAL A 146 -3.82 -8.60 9.57
C VAL A 146 -2.88 -7.60 10.22
N ALA A 147 -2.61 -6.47 9.57
CA ALA A 147 -1.76 -5.41 10.09
C ALA A 147 -2.32 -4.79 11.37
N THR A 148 -3.62 -4.47 11.41
CA THR A 148 -4.29 -3.93 12.60
C THR A 148 -4.26 -4.95 13.75
N GLY A 149 -4.62 -6.21 13.50
CA GLY A 149 -4.58 -7.27 14.52
C GLY A 149 -3.17 -7.51 15.06
N TRP A 150 -2.17 -7.48 14.18
CA TRP A 150 -0.77 -7.56 14.58
C TRP A 150 -0.32 -6.35 15.38
N GLY A 151 -0.69 -5.14 14.97
CA GLY A 151 -0.38 -3.90 15.68
C GLY A 151 -0.98 -3.86 17.08
N VAL A 152 -2.23 -4.32 17.23
CA VAL A 152 -2.88 -4.52 18.52
C VAL A 152 -2.03 -5.50 19.34
N ARG A 153 -1.76 -6.70 18.86
CA ARG A 153 -0.93 -7.67 19.61
C ARG A 153 0.46 -7.10 19.99
N ALA A 154 1.11 -6.37 19.08
CA ALA A 154 2.43 -5.79 19.28
C ALA A 154 2.44 -4.61 20.26
N ALA A 155 1.34 -3.88 20.42
CA ALA A 155 1.23 -2.80 21.39
C ALA A 155 1.26 -3.32 22.85
N TRP A 156 0.86 -4.58 23.08
CA TRP A 156 0.90 -5.24 24.39
C TRP A 156 2.16 -6.07 24.59
N ALA A 157 2.84 -6.47 23.52
CA ALA A 157 4.00 -7.37 23.55
C ALA A 157 5.33 -6.71 24.02
N ARG A 158 5.31 -5.64 24.82
CA ARG A 158 6.53 -5.09 25.46
C ARG A 158 6.41 -5.04 26.98
N GLY A 159 6.71 -6.18 27.57
CA GLY A 159 7.11 -6.39 28.97
C GLY A 159 8.28 -7.38 29.11
N ALA A 160 9.02 -7.67 28.02
CA ALA A 160 10.22 -8.52 28.06
C ALA A 160 11.40 -7.77 27.43
N GLU A 161 12.22 -7.22 28.31
CA GLU A 161 13.65 -6.88 28.24
C GLU A 161 14.31 -6.62 26.88
N ALA A 162 14.90 -5.44 26.74
CA ALA A 162 16.17 -5.32 26.03
C ALA A 162 17.28 -5.72 27.04
N PRO A 163 18.23 -6.60 26.69
CA PRO A 163 19.40 -6.79 27.53
C PRO A 163 20.16 -5.47 27.61
N ALA A 164 20.50 -5.07 28.83
CA ALA A 164 21.43 -3.99 29.09
C ALA A 164 22.76 -4.36 28.40
N VAL A 165 23.17 -3.56 27.43
CA VAL A 165 24.54 -3.64 26.90
C VAL A 165 25.43 -2.98 27.95
N SER A 166 26.21 -3.81 28.64
CA SER A 166 27.36 -3.43 29.46
C SER A 166 28.56 -3.07 28.59
#